data_AF-A0A961B486-F1
#
_entry.id   AF-A0A961B486-F1
#
_cell.length_a   1.000
_cell.length_b   1.000
_cell.length_c   1.000
_cell.angle_alpha   90.00
_cell.angle_beta   90.00
_cell.angle_gamma   90.00
#
_symmetry.space_group_name_H-M   'P 1'
#
loop_
_entity.id
_entity.type
_entity.pdbx_description
1 polymer ?
#
loop_
_entity_poly.entity_id
_entity_poly.type
_entity_poly.pdbx_seq_one_letter_code
_entity_poly.pdbx_strand_id
1 'polypeptide(L)'
;MKKGCLLLTLGIIGAAVVVNIIFSIRGTFVAKPHEIAGPRERESKVEGKKTSGEPKAEKSEAPKKSPFRELYSIISDKPTGTVKRSVDVRLKEKVNEKTIEGIAKEIHDSNPQHFKRTFIVYYLPEQTVGAGGWATSHFNPTLEVNVIGLSAGSEAEKATVSKVGETEIGRWEYSAPPGFMVFVLKTKEGIALRRVFGDGSSLVEKVKISLKGDEILLMPVEVNEAGDHWVLDSDGNLRLMDNDGLIGKAVVSGEKRGSEQFKEAFGFKEEQGIAEEPKAKVTTIFDSRTWTSADGQQTFVGAFTNFQNGKVTIVKDEEPLTFSAEILSQADREFLGQGVTFTTEDGKSYENVSASKISASAVTFMSSSGMATIPMEQLPKDMRARFGYDPAKAATEREALTKGQAAYRAQLAAQQKAVADETARKAELAKAERMTFKIFQIVPGKGALANEYRRGGVAGSVARAINSITGSGSSNYVAPSTGDVVFLTGNLHAGIVDETILDAAVVPDGIYQYTTTLGATKTVTKYKVLKMKAD
;
A
#
# COMPACT_ATOMS: atom_id res chain seq x y z
N MET A 1 -9.92 -5.42 -67.93
CA MET A 1 -11.24 -4.77 -67.89
C MET A 1 -11.36 -4.03 -66.56
N LYS A 2 -11.73 -2.74 -66.61
CA LYS A 2 -11.86 -1.82 -65.47
C LYS A 2 -13.19 -2.04 -64.73
N LYS A 3 -13.17 -1.78 -63.41
CA LYS A 3 -14.19 -1.19 -62.49
C LYS A 3 -13.88 -1.78 -61.09
N GLY A 4 -13.64 -1.05 -60.00
CA GLY A 4 -13.93 0.34 -59.63
C GLY A 4 -14.72 0.35 -58.30
N CYS A 5 -14.44 1.34 -57.43
CA CYS A 5 -15.07 1.68 -56.12
C CYS A 5 -14.60 0.89 -54.87
N LEU A 6 -14.35 1.51 -53.71
CA LEU A 6 -14.20 2.92 -53.30
C LEU A 6 -13.51 2.95 -51.91
N LEU A 7 -12.77 4.02 -51.64
CA LEU A 7 -12.08 4.38 -50.40
C LEU A 7 -12.98 4.51 -49.16
N LEU A 8 -12.41 4.23 -47.99
CA LEU A 8 -12.51 5.14 -46.83
C LEU A 8 -11.33 4.96 -45.87
N THR A 9 -10.36 5.87 -45.98
CA THR A 9 -9.29 6.14 -45.00
C THR A 9 -9.71 7.31 -44.14
N LEU A 10 -9.59 7.19 -42.82
CA LEU A 10 -9.66 8.33 -41.89
C LEU A 10 -8.52 8.20 -40.89
N GLY A 11 -7.64 9.21 -40.92
CA GLY A 11 -6.45 9.31 -40.09
C GLY A 11 -6.69 10.07 -38.78
N ILE A 12 -5.82 9.76 -37.82
CA ILE A 12 -5.07 10.64 -36.94
C ILE A 12 -5.77 11.93 -36.47
N ILE A 13 -6.12 11.97 -35.17
CA ILE A 13 -5.87 13.15 -34.31
C ILE A 13 -5.43 12.63 -32.93
N GLY A 14 -4.14 12.80 -32.61
CA GLY A 14 -3.64 12.77 -31.25
C GLY A 14 -3.76 14.17 -30.65
N ALA A 15 -4.29 14.27 -29.44
CA ALA A 15 -4.30 15.50 -28.65
C ALA A 15 -3.35 15.33 -27.48
N ALA A 16 -2.14 15.89 -27.61
CA ALA A 16 -1.23 16.16 -26.51
C ALA A 16 -1.58 17.55 -25.95
N VAL A 17 -1.95 17.63 -24.68
CA VAL A 17 -2.13 18.89 -23.95
C VAL A 17 -0.79 19.23 -23.30
N VAL A 18 -0.06 20.16 -23.91
CA VAL A 18 1.11 20.82 -23.33
C VAL A 18 0.63 22.18 -22.78
N VAL A 19 0.63 22.34 -21.46
CA VAL A 19 0.40 23.63 -20.82
C VAL A 19 1.75 24.32 -20.64
N ASN A 20 1.97 25.35 -21.45
CA ASN A 20 3.12 26.25 -21.40
C ASN A 20 2.70 27.48 -20.57
N ILE A 21 3.30 27.69 -19.40
CA ILE A 21 3.12 28.93 -18.62
C ILE A 21 4.33 29.83 -18.89
N ILE A 22 4.10 30.88 -19.67
CA ILE A 22 5.08 31.92 -20.01
C ILE A 22 5.04 33.00 -18.92
N PHE A 23 6.19 33.22 -18.29
CA PHE A 23 6.51 34.40 -17.48
C PHE A 23 6.51 35.65 -18.37
N SER A 24 5.78 36.70 -17.96
CA SER A 24 5.92 38.04 -18.54
C SER A 24 6.28 39.03 -17.43
N ILE A 25 7.57 39.37 -17.36
CA ILE A 25 8.11 40.48 -16.58
C ILE A 25 8.56 41.54 -17.59
N ARG A 26 7.89 42.69 -17.62
CA ARG A 26 8.47 43.97 -18.08
C ARG A 26 7.80 45.14 -17.36
N GLY A 27 8.64 46.01 -16.80
CA GLY A 27 8.21 47.27 -16.20
C GLY A 27 9.34 47.95 -15.43
N THR A 28 10.42 48.28 -16.14
CA THR A 28 11.54 49.13 -15.69
C THR A 28 11.05 50.50 -15.19
N PHE A 29 11.58 50.98 -14.06
CA PHE A 29 11.82 52.41 -13.88
C PHE A 29 13.15 52.68 -13.18
N VAL A 30 13.81 53.70 -13.69
CA VAL A 30 15.23 54.06 -13.59
C VAL A 30 15.50 54.85 -12.30
N ALA A 31 16.67 54.58 -11.70
CA ALA A 31 17.22 55.31 -10.57
C ALA A 31 17.74 56.70 -10.95
N LYS A 32 17.77 57.64 -9.99
CA LYS A 32 18.99 58.41 -9.66
C LYS A 32 18.92 59.09 -8.27
N PRO A 33 20.07 59.33 -7.63
CA PRO A 33 20.22 59.69 -6.21
C PRO A 33 20.64 61.17 -5.99
N HIS A 34 20.59 61.62 -4.73
CA HIS A 34 21.31 62.74 -4.05
C HIS A 34 20.37 63.25 -2.91
N GLU A 35 20.75 63.70 -1.72
CA GLU A 35 22.02 64.04 -1.08
C GLU A 35 21.75 64.25 0.44
N ILE A 36 22.83 64.28 1.21
CA ILE A 36 22.89 64.45 2.67
C ILE A 36 22.58 65.90 3.08
N ALA A 37 21.79 66.10 4.14
CA ALA A 37 22.00 67.20 5.11
C ALA A 37 21.19 66.97 6.39
N GLY A 38 21.87 66.99 7.54
CA GLY A 38 21.27 67.10 8.87
C GLY A 38 20.92 68.56 9.25
N PRO A 39 20.85 68.89 10.55
CA PRO A 39 19.59 69.07 11.26
C PRO A 39 19.29 70.56 11.54
N ARG A 40 18.02 70.87 11.84
CA ARG A 40 17.65 72.15 12.47
C ARG A 40 16.57 71.97 13.53
N GLU A 41 16.96 72.29 14.76
CA GLU A 41 16.08 72.73 15.84
C GLU A 41 15.17 73.87 15.39
N ARG A 42 13.94 73.88 15.89
CA ARG A 42 13.26 75.12 16.29
C ARG A 42 12.18 74.80 17.32
N GLU A 43 12.37 75.40 18.49
CA GLU A 43 11.34 75.67 19.46
C GLU A 43 10.20 76.51 18.86
N SER A 44 8.96 76.21 19.23
CA SER A 44 7.97 77.25 19.49
C SER A 44 6.86 76.71 20.39
N LYS A 45 6.84 77.28 21.59
CA LYS A 45 5.78 77.21 22.60
C LYS A 45 4.69 78.24 22.24
N VAL A 46 3.45 77.97 22.66
CA VAL A 46 2.47 78.88 23.31
C VAL A 46 1.02 78.66 22.82
N GLU A 47 0.17 78.30 23.80
CA GLU A 47 -1.29 78.51 24.01
C GLU A 47 -2.28 78.11 22.90
N GLY A 48 -3.41 77.46 23.17
CA GLY A 48 -4.08 77.10 24.41
C GLY A 48 -5.59 77.00 24.11
N LYS A 49 -6.22 75.83 24.33
CA LYS A 49 -7.65 75.76 24.65
C LYS A 49 -8.01 74.44 25.31
N LYS A 50 -8.46 74.57 26.56
CA LYS A 50 -9.15 73.55 27.36
C LYS A 50 -10.30 72.92 26.58
N THR A 51 -10.35 71.59 26.58
CA THR A 51 -11.61 70.86 26.76
C THR A 51 -11.33 69.62 27.59
N SER A 52 -11.96 69.64 28.76
CA SER A 52 -12.16 68.55 29.72
C SER A 52 -12.49 67.22 29.03
N GLY A 53 -11.76 66.18 29.40
CA GLY A 53 -12.00 64.80 28.97
C GLY A 53 -11.09 63.86 29.74
N GLU A 54 -11.42 63.65 31.00
CA GLU A 54 -10.89 62.60 31.87
C GLU A 54 -10.88 61.24 31.12
N PRO A 55 -9.73 60.58 30.89
CA PRO A 55 -9.73 59.23 30.36
C PRO A 55 -10.19 58.32 31.49
N LYS A 56 -11.46 57.95 31.39
CA LYS A 56 -12.07 56.83 32.10
C LYS A 56 -11.12 55.64 31.99
N ALA A 57 -10.61 55.19 33.13
CA ALA A 57 -9.85 53.95 33.24
C ALA A 57 -10.65 52.83 32.56
N GLU A 58 -10.18 52.43 31.38
CA GLU A 58 -10.70 51.28 30.67
C GLU A 58 -10.35 50.08 31.54
N LYS A 59 -11.40 49.49 32.12
CA LYS A 59 -11.33 48.27 32.90
C LYS A 59 -10.50 47.25 32.13
N SER A 60 -9.35 46.91 32.72
CA SER A 60 -8.66 45.63 32.53
C SER A 60 -9.71 44.52 32.50
N GLU A 61 -10.10 44.08 31.30
CA GLU A 61 -10.82 42.82 31.09
C GLU A 61 -9.94 41.73 31.73
N ALA A 62 -10.47 41.03 32.72
CA ALA A 62 -9.85 39.82 33.25
C ALA A 62 -9.46 38.89 32.08
N PRO A 63 -8.30 38.20 32.13
CA PRO A 63 -7.84 37.39 31.03
C PRO A 63 -8.91 36.35 30.72
N LYS A 64 -9.58 36.49 29.55
CA LYS A 64 -10.47 35.48 29.00
C LYS A 64 -9.68 34.17 29.00
N LYS A 65 -10.09 33.18 29.80
CA LYS A 65 -9.49 31.84 29.79
C LYS A 65 -9.47 31.38 28.35
N SER A 66 -8.28 31.19 27.79
CA SER A 66 -8.17 30.79 26.39
C SER A 66 -8.91 29.46 26.18
N PRO A 67 -9.73 29.34 25.12
CA PRO A 67 -10.43 28.10 24.81
C PRO A 67 -9.47 26.94 24.45
N PHE A 68 -8.20 27.22 24.15
CA PHE A 68 -7.25 26.19 23.72
C PHE A 68 -6.25 25.77 24.80
N ARG A 69 -6.17 26.48 25.92
CA ARG A 69 -5.14 26.26 26.95
C ARG A 69 -5.17 24.88 27.60
N GLU A 70 -6.33 24.22 27.54
CA GLU A 70 -6.51 22.85 28.00
C GLU A 70 -6.18 21.80 26.93
N LEU A 71 -5.90 22.18 25.68
CA LEU A 71 -5.64 21.23 24.58
C LEU A 71 -4.16 20.98 24.33
N TYR A 72 -3.27 21.82 24.89
CA TYR A 72 -1.84 21.73 24.64
C TYR A 72 -0.99 22.09 25.85
N SER A 73 0.27 21.66 25.84
CA SER A 73 1.32 22.15 26.72
C SER A 73 2.55 22.55 25.91
N ILE A 74 3.24 23.59 26.36
CA ILE A 74 4.52 24.00 25.75
C ILE A 74 5.60 23.09 26.29
N ILE A 75 6.28 22.37 25.39
CA ILE A 75 7.41 21.50 25.71
C ILE A 75 8.68 22.33 25.76
N SER A 76 8.89 23.18 24.75
CA SER A 76 10.08 24.00 24.62
C SER A 76 9.72 25.33 23.97
N ASP A 77 10.40 26.40 24.39
CA ASP A 77 10.25 27.75 23.85
C ASP A 77 11.62 28.41 23.77
N LYS A 78 12.17 28.47 22.57
CA LYS A 78 13.57 28.83 22.32
C LYS A 78 13.65 30.06 21.42
N PRO A 79 13.95 31.25 21.97
CA PRO A 79 14.27 32.41 21.17
C PRO A 79 15.68 32.30 20.55
N THR A 80 15.84 32.82 19.34
CA THR A 80 17.13 33.02 18.67
C THR A 80 17.28 34.50 18.37
N GLY A 81 17.98 35.22 19.25
CA GLY A 81 18.05 36.69 19.22
C GLY A 81 16.66 37.31 19.38
N THR A 82 16.37 38.37 18.61
CA THR A 82 15.05 39.03 18.57
C THR A 82 14.26 38.71 17.29
N VAL A 83 14.82 37.87 16.42
CA VAL A 83 14.31 37.67 15.05
C VAL A 83 13.46 36.42 14.93
N LYS A 84 13.83 35.34 15.63
CA LYS A 84 13.18 34.03 15.51
C LYS A 84 12.86 33.46 16.88
N ARG A 85 11.72 32.80 17.00
CA ARG A 85 11.32 31.96 18.13
C ARG A 85 10.90 30.58 17.60
N SER A 86 11.30 29.53 18.29
CA SER A 86 10.91 28.15 17.99
C SER A 86 10.23 27.55 19.22
N VAL A 87 9.01 27.04 19.03
CA VAL A 87 8.18 26.49 20.10
C VAL A 87 7.83 25.04 19.77
N ASP A 88 8.09 24.13 20.69
CA ASP A 88 7.60 22.75 20.62
C ASP A 88 6.37 22.61 21.51
N VAL A 89 5.30 22.05 20.97
CA VAL A 89 3.99 21.95 21.61
C VAL A 89 3.54 20.50 21.66
N ARG A 90 3.10 20.04 22.83
CA ARG A 90 2.42 18.77 23.01
C ARG A 90 0.93 19.00 22.95
N LEU A 91 0.23 18.34 22.03
CA LEU A 91 -1.22 18.29 22.01
C LEU A 91 -1.70 17.14 22.90
N LYS A 92 -2.85 17.30 23.56
CA LYS A 92 -3.50 16.20 24.30
C LYS A 92 -4.07 15.14 23.36
N GLU A 93 -4.52 15.56 22.17
CA GLU A 93 -5.14 14.71 21.16
C GLU A 93 -5.00 15.33 19.78
N LYS A 94 -5.40 14.60 18.74
CA LYS A 94 -5.49 15.15 17.39
C LYS A 94 -6.57 16.21 17.35
N VAL A 95 -6.29 17.31 16.65
CA VAL A 95 -7.24 18.40 16.44
C VAL A 95 -7.33 18.72 14.95
N ASN A 96 -8.26 19.60 14.57
CA ASN A 96 -8.34 20.07 13.19
C ASN A 96 -7.43 21.29 12.96
N GLU A 97 -7.21 21.66 11.70
CA GLU A 97 -6.37 22.79 11.29
C GLU A 97 -6.80 24.11 11.93
N LYS A 98 -8.11 24.37 12.03
CA LYS A 98 -8.65 25.58 12.67
C LYS A 98 -8.30 25.68 14.15
N THR A 99 -8.26 24.55 14.86
CA THR A 99 -7.79 24.50 16.25
C THR A 99 -6.28 24.77 16.32
N ILE A 100 -5.48 24.25 15.38
CA ILE A 100 -4.05 24.55 15.31
C ILE A 100 -3.80 26.03 15.03
N GLU A 101 -4.55 26.66 14.14
CA GLU A 101 -4.49 28.10 13.93
C GLU A 101 -4.78 28.89 15.21
N GLY A 102 -5.80 28.46 15.98
CA GLY A 102 -6.16 29.08 17.25
C GLY A 102 -5.04 28.97 18.29
N ILE A 103 -4.45 27.78 18.42
CA ILE A 103 -3.30 27.54 19.30
C ILE A 103 -2.09 28.36 18.84
N ALA A 104 -1.82 28.41 17.53
CA ALA A 104 -0.71 29.17 16.96
C ALA A 104 -0.81 30.66 17.30
N LYS A 105 -1.99 31.26 17.12
CA LYS A 105 -2.27 32.66 17.46
C LYS A 105 -2.11 32.91 18.96
N GLU A 106 -2.64 32.05 19.82
CA GLU A 106 -2.47 32.18 21.27
C GLU A 106 -1.00 32.13 21.69
N ILE A 107 -0.22 31.18 21.17
CA ILE A 107 1.20 31.04 21.49
C ILE A 107 2.00 32.24 20.98
N HIS A 108 1.66 32.75 19.80
CA HIS A 108 2.28 33.94 19.23
C HIS A 108 1.98 35.19 20.06
N ASP A 109 0.71 35.44 20.36
CA ASP A 109 0.24 36.68 21.00
C ASP A 109 0.50 36.71 22.51
N SER A 110 0.67 35.55 23.15
CA SER A 110 1.02 35.46 24.57
C SER A 110 2.45 35.87 24.89
N ASN A 111 3.31 36.06 23.87
CA ASN A 111 4.69 36.49 24.10
C ASN A 111 4.80 38.02 24.01
N PRO A 112 5.18 38.72 25.09
CA PRO A 112 5.37 40.17 25.07
C PRO A 112 6.58 40.61 24.21
N GLN A 113 7.50 39.69 23.93
CA GLN A 113 8.63 39.94 23.04
C GLN A 113 8.19 39.63 21.60
N HIS A 114 7.93 40.68 20.81
CA HIS A 114 7.50 40.55 19.42
C HIS A 114 8.65 40.04 18.53
N PHE A 115 8.65 38.75 18.21
CA PHE A 115 9.58 38.15 17.25
C PHE A 115 9.06 38.35 15.82
N LYS A 116 9.97 38.65 14.88
CA LYS A 116 9.61 38.73 13.46
C LYS A 116 9.08 37.40 12.90
N ARG A 117 9.57 36.29 13.46
CA ARG A 117 9.20 34.93 13.06
C ARG A 117 8.99 34.03 14.26
N THR A 118 7.88 33.31 14.28
CA THR A 118 7.60 32.28 15.29
C THR A 118 7.29 30.98 14.58
N PHE A 119 8.06 29.93 14.85
CA PHE A 119 7.87 28.58 14.33
C PHE A 119 7.35 27.70 15.46
N ILE A 120 6.31 26.94 15.21
CA ILE A 120 5.68 26.07 16.19
C ILE A 120 5.59 24.66 15.59
N VAL A 121 6.07 23.68 16.34
CA VAL A 121 6.00 22.26 15.97
C VAL A 121 5.08 21.55 16.96
N TYR A 122 4.10 20.82 16.45
CA TYR A 122 3.07 20.16 17.25
C TYR A 122 3.30 18.65 17.27
N TYR A 123 3.31 18.06 18.46
CA TYR A 123 3.49 16.63 18.70
C TYR A 123 2.26 16.05 19.40
N LEU A 124 1.85 14.84 19.01
CA LEU A 124 0.85 14.05 19.76
C LEU A 124 1.45 13.44 21.03
N PRO A 125 0.66 12.96 22.02
CA PRO A 125 1.15 12.44 23.31
C PRO A 125 2.32 11.44 23.19
N GLU A 126 2.26 10.52 22.23
CA GLU A 126 3.24 9.44 22.05
C GLU A 126 4.36 9.75 21.06
N GLN A 127 4.39 10.95 20.45
CA GLN A 127 5.42 11.32 19.47
C GLN A 127 6.70 11.80 20.14
N THR A 128 7.85 11.33 19.66
CA THR A 128 9.16 11.84 20.10
C THR A 128 9.36 13.27 19.58
N VAL A 129 9.84 14.17 20.44
CA VAL A 129 10.18 15.54 20.04
C VAL A 129 11.38 15.50 19.08
N GLY A 130 11.42 16.37 18.08
CA GLY A 130 12.53 16.41 17.11
C GLY A 130 12.49 15.36 15.99
N ALA A 131 11.56 14.40 16.02
CA ALA A 131 11.39 13.38 14.97
C ALA A 131 10.52 13.84 13.78
N GLY A 132 10.25 15.14 13.67
CA GLY A 132 9.23 15.72 12.78
C GLY A 132 7.88 15.79 13.49
N GLY A 133 7.27 16.99 13.50
CA GLY A 133 5.97 17.21 14.15
C GLY A 133 4.81 16.61 13.36
N TRP A 134 3.74 16.25 14.07
CA TRP A 134 2.46 15.91 13.46
C TRP A 134 1.86 17.08 12.67
N ALA A 135 2.07 18.31 13.15
CA ALA A 135 1.79 19.53 12.41
C ALA A 135 2.89 20.56 12.67
N THR A 136 2.92 21.58 11.82
CA THR A 136 3.75 22.77 11.99
C THR A 136 2.93 24.01 11.72
N SER A 137 3.30 25.13 12.35
CA SER A 137 2.82 26.44 11.95
C SER A 137 3.96 27.44 12.03
N HIS A 138 3.92 28.45 11.16
CA HIS A 138 4.89 29.53 11.21
C HIS A 138 4.26 30.88 10.92
N PHE A 139 4.66 31.87 11.72
CA PHE A 139 4.41 33.28 11.47
C PHE A 139 5.61 33.83 10.71
N ASN A 140 5.47 34.12 9.42
CA ASN A 140 6.55 34.70 8.61
C ASN A 140 6.05 35.48 7.38
N PRO A 141 5.52 36.70 7.50
CA PRO A 141 4.90 37.37 8.66
C PRO A 141 3.41 36.99 8.87
N THR A 142 2.82 36.31 7.89
CA THR A 142 1.49 35.72 7.97
C THR A 142 1.56 34.34 8.61
N LEU A 143 0.48 33.92 9.26
CA LEU A 143 0.34 32.55 9.76
C LEU A 143 0.14 31.58 8.59
N GLU A 144 0.95 30.54 8.57
CA GLU A 144 0.76 29.35 7.74
C GLU A 144 0.70 28.14 8.67
N VAL A 145 -0.23 27.21 8.40
CA VAL A 145 -0.40 25.97 9.13
C VAL A 145 -0.25 24.81 8.15
N ASN A 146 0.51 23.80 8.54
CA ASN A 146 0.73 22.59 7.75
C ASN A 146 0.54 21.36 8.64
N VAL A 147 -0.53 20.60 8.41
CA VAL A 147 -0.83 19.36 9.13
C VAL A 147 -0.35 18.17 8.29
N ILE A 148 0.71 17.51 8.76
CA ILE A 148 1.43 16.46 8.01
C ILE A 148 0.88 15.07 8.37
N GLY A 149 0.44 14.89 9.61
CA GLY A 149 -0.27 13.70 10.07
C GLY A 149 -1.77 13.73 9.75
N LEU A 150 -2.46 12.63 10.06
CA LEU A 150 -3.92 12.57 9.90
C LEU A 150 -4.60 13.49 10.92
N SER A 151 -5.49 14.37 10.46
CA SER A 151 -6.20 15.34 11.31
C SER A 151 -7.62 14.92 11.65
N ALA A 152 -8.07 15.34 12.84
CA ALA A 152 -9.41 15.05 13.33
C ALA A 152 -10.45 15.70 12.42
N GLY A 153 -11.36 14.91 11.87
CA GLY A 153 -12.37 15.38 10.91
C GLY A 153 -11.82 15.68 9.51
N SER A 154 -10.62 15.19 9.18
CA SER A 154 -10.11 15.19 7.81
C SER A 154 -11.01 14.40 6.87
N GLU A 155 -10.90 14.66 5.56
CA GLU A 155 -11.65 13.92 4.55
C GLU A 155 -11.25 12.43 4.53
N ALA A 156 -10.01 12.10 4.91
CA ALA A 156 -9.58 10.72 5.12
C ALA A 156 -10.31 10.00 6.26
N GLU A 157 -10.52 10.64 7.43
CA GLU A 157 -11.28 10.02 8.53
C GLU A 157 -12.75 9.81 8.14
N LYS A 158 -13.32 10.76 7.40
CA LYS A 158 -14.69 10.67 6.86
C LYS A 158 -14.83 9.73 5.67
N ALA A 159 -13.72 9.27 5.08
CA ALA A 159 -13.77 8.44 3.90
C ALA A 159 -14.52 7.14 4.18
N THR A 160 -15.45 6.80 3.28
CA THR A 160 -16.25 5.59 3.31
C THR A 160 -16.11 4.86 1.97
N VAL A 161 -16.57 3.62 1.91
CA VAL A 161 -16.67 2.89 0.64
C VAL A 161 -17.81 3.45 -0.19
N SER A 162 -17.52 4.45 -1.01
CA SER A 162 -18.52 5.14 -1.84
C SER A 162 -18.78 4.48 -3.20
N LYS A 163 -18.02 3.45 -3.59
CA LYS A 163 -18.06 2.90 -4.95
C LYS A 163 -18.89 1.61 -5.03
N VAL A 164 -19.84 1.60 -5.96
CA VAL A 164 -20.71 0.43 -6.22
C VAL A 164 -19.88 -0.78 -6.62
N GLY A 165 -20.03 -1.88 -5.88
CA GLY A 165 -19.30 -3.14 -6.12
C GLY A 165 -17.98 -3.27 -5.36
N GLU A 166 -17.70 -2.37 -4.42
CA GLU A 166 -16.65 -2.52 -3.42
C GLU A 166 -17.25 -2.89 -2.06
N THR A 167 -16.54 -3.71 -1.30
CA THR A 167 -16.91 -4.08 0.08
C THR A 167 -15.71 -3.90 0.98
N GLU A 168 -15.87 -3.19 2.09
CA GLU A 168 -14.80 -3.01 3.07
C GLU A 168 -14.51 -4.32 3.81
N ILE A 169 -13.26 -4.78 3.74
CA ILE A 169 -12.76 -5.89 4.56
C ILE A 169 -12.22 -5.36 5.89
N GLY A 170 -11.56 -4.20 5.84
CA GLY A 170 -11.13 -3.49 7.03
C GLY A 170 -10.58 -2.11 6.70
N ARG A 171 -10.35 -1.34 7.75
CA ARG A 171 -9.72 -0.03 7.67
C ARG A 171 -8.74 0.18 8.83
N TRP A 172 -7.65 0.87 8.54
CA TRP A 172 -6.54 1.12 9.45
C TRP A 172 -6.09 2.57 9.34
N GLU A 173 -5.51 3.07 10.41
CA GLU A 173 -4.92 4.39 10.48
C GLU A 173 -3.40 4.28 10.52
N TYR A 174 -2.73 4.92 9.57
CA TYR A 174 -1.29 5.12 9.57
C TYR A 174 -0.99 6.51 10.12
N SER A 175 -0.53 6.58 11.37
CA SER A 175 -0.37 7.86 12.08
C SER A 175 1.01 8.52 11.90
N ALA A 176 1.99 7.79 11.36
CA ALA A 176 3.31 8.35 11.09
C ALA A 176 3.23 9.28 9.86
N PRO A 177 3.91 10.43 9.84
CA PRO A 177 3.95 11.30 8.68
C PRO A 177 4.50 10.60 7.42
N PRO A 178 3.85 10.72 6.24
CA PRO A 178 2.54 11.36 6.03
C PRO A 178 1.41 10.48 6.58
N GLY A 179 0.48 11.08 7.33
CA GLY A 179 -0.63 10.34 7.90
C GLY A 179 -1.73 10.03 6.87
N PHE A 180 -2.25 8.80 6.85
CA PHE A 180 -3.31 8.38 5.94
C PHE A 180 -4.18 7.26 6.51
N MET A 181 -5.37 7.10 5.96
CA MET A 181 -6.22 5.93 6.18
C MET A 181 -5.93 4.86 5.14
N VAL A 182 -5.83 3.60 5.57
CA VAL A 182 -5.70 2.43 4.70
C VAL A 182 -7.01 1.66 4.71
N PHE A 183 -7.56 1.34 3.55
CA PHE A 183 -8.73 0.50 3.38
C PHE A 183 -8.33 -0.73 2.57
N VAL A 184 -8.71 -1.92 3.06
CA VAL A 184 -8.62 -3.14 2.27
C VAL A 184 -10.02 -3.48 1.79
N LEU A 185 -10.16 -3.60 0.47
CA LEU A 185 -11.44 -3.63 -0.22
C LEU A 185 -11.55 -4.89 -1.08
N LYS A 186 -12.69 -5.58 -0.98
CA LYS A 186 -13.10 -6.60 -1.95
C LYS A 186 -13.76 -5.90 -3.13
N THR A 187 -13.29 -6.19 -4.34
CA THR A 187 -13.81 -5.65 -5.60
C THR A 187 -14.19 -6.77 -6.55
N LYS A 188 -14.85 -6.46 -7.66
CA LYS A 188 -15.12 -7.45 -8.73
C LYS A 188 -13.85 -8.04 -9.34
N GLU A 189 -12.72 -7.31 -9.26
CA GLU A 189 -11.45 -7.68 -9.89
C GLU A 189 -10.45 -8.33 -8.91
N GLY A 190 -10.88 -8.58 -7.66
CA GLY A 190 -10.02 -9.10 -6.60
C GLY A 190 -9.93 -8.14 -5.41
N ILE A 191 -8.80 -8.16 -4.70
CA ILE A 191 -8.59 -7.31 -3.53
C ILE A 191 -7.80 -6.06 -3.91
N ALA A 192 -8.20 -4.92 -3.36
CA ALA A 192 -7.52 -3.64 -3.53
C ALA A 192 -7.19 -3.02 -2.17
N LEU A 193 -6.07 -2.32 -2.11
CA LEU A 193 -5.65 -1.49 -0.99
C LEU A 193 -5.79 -0.02 -1.41
N ARG A 194 -6.57 0.75 -0.67
CA ARG A 194 -6.77 2.18 -0.89
C ARG A 194 -6.16 2.97 0.25
N ARG A 195 -5.22 3.86 -0.05
CA ARG A 195 -4.68 4.85 0.88
C ARG A 195 -5.41 6.17 0.64
N VAL A 196 -5.96 6.79 1.68
CA VAL A 196 -6.65 8.09 1.61
C VAL A 196 -5.92 9.08 2.51
N PHE A 197 -5.42 10.15 1.93
CA PHE A 197 -4.64 11.19 2.61
C PHE A 197 -5.56 12.28 3.17
N GLY A 198 -5.05 13.10 4.09
CA GLY A 198 -5.84 14.10 4.82
C GLY A 198 -6.65 15.06 3.95
N ASP A 199 -6.17 15.35 2.73
CA ASP A 199 -6.83 16.18 1.71
C ASP A 199 -7.95 15.47 0.93
N GLY A 200 -8.19 14.19 1.22
CA GLY A 200 -9.17 13.34 0.55
C GLY A 200 -8.64 12.69 -0.74
N SER A 201 -7.42 13.03 -1.18
CA SER A 201 -6.78 12.34 -2.30
C SER A 201 -6.57 10.87 -1.94
N SER A 202 -6.59 10.00 -2.94
CA SER A 202 -6.44 8.57 -2.70
C SER A 202 -5.57 7.87 -3.74
N LEU A 203 -4.86 6.85 -3.28
CA LEU A 203 -4.09 5.92 -4.09
C LEU A 203 -4.72 4.54 -3.95
N VAL A 204 -5.03 3.91 -5.08
CA VAL A 204 -5.62 2.56 -5.11
C VAL A 204 -4.66 1.62 -5.81
N GLU A 205 -4.37 0.52 -5.15
CA GLU A 205 -3.42 -0.48 -5.59
C GLU A 205 -4.08 -1.86 -5.53
N LYS A 206 -3.94 -2.65 -6.61
CA LYS A 206 -4.42 -4.04 -6.59
C LYS A 206 -3.42 -4.90 -5.84
N VAL A 207 -3.91 -5.78 -4.98
CA VAL A 207 -3.07 -6.67 -4.18
C VAL A 207 -3.47 -8.14 -4.36
N LYS A 208 -2.47 -9.01 -4.31
CA LYS A 208 -2.62 -10.44 -4.13
C LYS A 208 -2.41 -10.79 -2.68
N ILE A 209 -3.15 -11.80 -2.22
CA ILE A 209 -3.11 -12.22 -0.82
C ILE A 209 -2.49 -13.61 -0.71
N SER A 210 -1.64 -13.80 0.28
CA SER A 210 -1.10 -15.10 0.66
C SER A 210 -1.04 -15.25 2.19
N LEU A 211 -1.03 -16.49 2.67
CA LEU A 211 -0.83 -16.80 4.08
C LEU A 211 0.64 -17.12 4.34
N LYS A 212 1.17 -16.61 5.45
CA LYS A 212 2.46 -17.00 6.00
C LYS A 212 2.29 -17.24 7.50
N GLY A 213 2.07 -18.50 7.89
CA GLY A 213 1.63 -18.83 9.24
C GLY A 213 0.27 -18.20 9.54
N ASP A 214 0.18 -17.44 10.63
CA ASP A 214 -1.03 -16.70 11.02
C ASP A 214 -1.15 -15.31 10.40
N GLU A 215 -0.15 -14.90 9.63
CA GLU A 215 -0.11 -13.59 8.99
C GLU A 215 -0.68 -13.64 7.58
N ILE A 216 -1.33 -12.56 7.18
CA ILE A 216 -1.86 -12.39 5.83
C ILE A 216 -0.98 -11.37 5.10
N LEU A 217 -0.30 -11.79 4.04
CA LEU A 217 0.51 -10.91 3.19
C LEU A 217 -0.35 -10.33 2.07
N LEU A 218 -0.34 -9.01 1.92
CA LEU A 218 -0.96 -8.25 0.85
C LEU A 218 0.15 -7.69 -0.04
N MET A 219 0.42 -8.40 -1.13
CA MET A 219 1.47 -8.08 -2.09
C MET A 219 0.90 -7.25 -3.24
N PRO A 220 1.54 -6.14 -3.65
CA PRO A 220 1.08 -5.39 -4.81
C PRO A 220 1.19 -6.23 -6.10
N VAL A 221 0.24 -6.06 -7.02
CA VAL A 221 0.28 -6.74 -8.32
C VAL A 221 1.42 -6.22 -9.18
N GLU A 222 1.70 -4.92 -9.11
CA GLU A 222 2.83 -4.26 -9.76
C GLU A 222 3.89 -3.98 -8.70
N VAL A 223 5.05 -4.62 -8.81
CA VAL A 223 6.09 -4.61 -7.78
C VAL A 223 6.99 -3.38 -7.97
N ASN A 224 7.24 -2.65 -6.89
CA ASN A 224 8.27 -1.60 -6.88
C ASN A 224 9.65 -2.16 -6.50
N GLU A 225 10.73 -1.47 -6.89
CA GLU A 225 12.09 -1.94 -6.63
C GLU A 225 12.42 -2.08 -5.13
N ALA A 226 11.69 -1.36 -4.28
CA ALA A 226 11.80 -1.41 -2.81
C ALA A 226 11.22 -2.71 -2.20
N GLY A 227 10.30 -3.38 -2.88
CA GLY A 227 9.63 -4.58 -2.37
C GLY A 227 8.54 -4.28 -1.34
N ASP A 228 7.92 -3.10 -1.43
CA ASP A 228 6.91 -2.66 -0.49
C ASP A 228 5.70 -3.61 -0.52
N HIS A 229 5.29 -4.09 0.64
CA HIS A 229 4.13 -4.94 0.82
C HIS A 229 3.52 -4.75 2.20
N TRP A 230 2.28 -5.17 2.37
CA TRP A 230 1.61 -5.09 3.66
C TRP A 230 1.45 -6.47 4.28
N VAL A 231 1.56 -6.55 5.60
CA VAL A 231 1.35 -7.77 6.38
C VAL A 231 0.32 -7.48 7.45
N LEU A 232 -0.80 -8.21 7.42
CA LEU A 232 -1.77 -8.20 8.50
C LEU A 232 -1.30 -9.17 9.58
N ASP A 233 -1.01 -8.63 10.76
CA ASP A 233 -0.59 -9.41 11.93
C ASP A 233 -1.78 -10.05 12.66
N SER A 234 -1.47 -10.95 13.60
CA SER A 234 -2.48 -11.65 14.42
C SER A 234 -3.34 -10.72 15.27
N ASP A 235 -2.84 -9.53 15.58
CA ASP A 235 -3.55 -8.50 16.35
C ASP A 235 -4.49 -7.67 15.47
N GLY A 236 -4.53 -7.96 14.16
CA GLY A 236 -5.37 -7.28 13.19
C GLY A 236 -4.81 -5.92 12.76
N ASN A 237 -3.52 -5.64 12.97
CA ASN A 237 -2.86 -4.43 12.47
C ASN A 237 -2.17 -4.69 11.14
N LEU A 238 -2.01 -3.63 10.35
CA LEU A 238 -1.27 -3.69 9.09
C LEU A 238 0.16 -3.18 9.29
N ARG A 239 1.14 -4.00 8.95
CA ARG A 239 2.56 -3.67 8.92
C ARG A 239 2.98 -3.42 7.47
N LEU A 240 3.47 -2.22 7.19
CA LEU A 240 4.11 -1.91 5.92
C LEU A 240 5.56 -2.42 6.01
N MET A 241 5.92 -3.27 5.06
CA MET A 241 7.21 -3.96 4.99
C MET A 241 7.86 -3.69 3.64
N ASP A 242 9.18 -3.72 3.55
CA ASP A 242 9.95 -3.76 2.30
C ASP A 242 10.82 -5.03 2.25
N ASN A 243 11.76 -5.10 1.29
CA ASN A 243 12.77 -6.16 1.25
C ASN A 243 13.66 -6.24 2.51
N ASP A 244 13.58 -5.21 3.35
CA ASP A 244 14.55 -4.84 4.36
C ASP A 244 13.98 -4.90 5.79
N GLY A 245 12.66 -4.98 5.95
CA GLY A 245 11.96 -5.16 7.22
C GLY A 245 10.73 -4.26 7.37
N LEU A 246 10.39 -3.92 8.61
CA LEU A 246 9.23 -3.08 8.95
C LEU A 246 9.51 -1.60 8.63
N ILE A 247 8.71 -1.00 7.76
CA ILE A 247 8.71 0.43 7.44
C ILE A 247 7.79 1.19 8.39
N GLY A 248 6.61 0.63 8.67
CA GLY A 248 5.63 1.29 9.54
C GLY A 248 4.43 0.43 9.88
N LYS A 249 3.58 0.93 10.77
CA LYS A 249 2.41 0.21 11.27
C LYS A 249 1.16 1.08 11.18
N ALA A 250 0.12 0.55 10.55
CA ALA A 250 -1.22 1.08 10.57
C ALA A 250 -2.08 0.29 11.57
N VAL A 251 -2.73 0.99 12.48
CA VAL A 251 -3.53 0.41 13.56
C VAL A 251 -4.99 0.34 13.11
N VAL A 252 -5.68 -0.76 13.43
CA VAL A 252 -7.08 -0.93 13.05
C VAL A 252 -7.94 0.24 13.58
N SER A 253 -8.74 0.82 12.69
CA SER A 253 -9.61 1.96 13.00
C SER A 253 -11.06 1.48 12.91
N GLY A 254 -11.71 1.33 14.06
CA GLY A 254 -13.08 0.77 14.15
C GLY A 254 -13.13 -0.60 14.84
N GLU A 255 -14.05 -1.47 14.40
CA GLU A 255 -14.26 -2.77 15.03
C GLU A 255 -13.05 -3.69 14.80
N LYS A 256 -12.42 -4.12 15.89
CA LYS A 256 -11.29 -5.06 15.83
C LYS A 256 -11.79 -6.41 15.31
N ARG A 257 -11.24 -6.85 14.20
CA ARG A 257 -11.43 -8.21 13.68
C ARG A 257 -10.19 -9.04 14.02
N GLY A 258 -10.41 -10.27 14.49
CA GLY A 258 -9.33 -11.23 14.69
C GLY A 258 -8.80 -11.75 13.36
N SER A 259 -7.59 -12.33 13.37
CA SER A 259 -6.97 -12.94 12.17
C SER A 259 -7.89 -13.92 11.45
N GLU A 260 -8.66 -14.75 12.17
CA GLU A 260 -9.61 -15.70 11.59
C GLU A 260 -10.77 -15.03 10.83
N GLN A 261 -11.30 -13.94 11.37
CA GLN A 261 -12.37 -13.19 10.69
C GLN A 261 -11.85 -12.52 9.41
N PHE A 262 -10.58 -12.12 9.39
CA PHE A 262 -9.93 -11.65 8.17
C PHE A 262 -9.67 -12.79 7.19
N LYS A 263 -9.18 -13.95 7.66
CA LYS A 263 -8.98 -15.15 6.83
C LYS A 263 -10.28 -15.53 6.10
N GLU A 264 -11.41 -15.55 6.81
CA GLU A 264 -12.73 -15.77 6.24
C GLU A 264 -13.12 -14.67 5.23
N ALA A 265 -12.95 -13.39 5.58
CA ALA A 265 -13.27 -12.27 4.70
C ALA A 265 -12.45 -12.28 3.38
N PHE A 266 -11.21 -12.77 3.44
CA PHE A 266 -10.34 -12.98 2.29
C PHE A 266 -10.60 -14.31 1.56
N GLY A 267 -11.44 -15.19 2.11
CA GLY A 267 -11.85 -16.44 1.48
C GLY A 267 -10.88 -17.61 1.69
N PHE A 268 -10.01 -17.55 2.69
CA PHE A 268 -9.19 -18.69 3.12
C PHE A 268 -10.08 -19.69 3.87
N LYS A 269 -9.99 -20.98 3.51
CA LYS A 269 -10.63 -22.07 4.24
C LYS A 269 -9.57 -22.84 5.01
N GLU A 270 -9.90 -23.12 6.27
CA GLU A 270 -9.09 -23.71 7.33
C GLU A 270 -8.67 -25.16 6.98
N GLU A 271 -7.70 -25.36 6.09
CA GLU A 271 -7.25 -26.72 5.78
C GLU A 271 -5.83 -26.82 5.22
N GLN A 272 -4.84 -26.02 5.69
CA GLN A 272 -3.42 -26.36 5.49
C GLN A 272 -2.60 -25.95 6.73
N GLY A 273 -2.06 -26.97 7.42
CA GLY A 273 -1.32 -26.84 8.66
C GLY A 273 -0.06 -25.97 8.54
N ILE A 274 0.19 -25.19 9.59
CA ILE A 274 1.31 -24.28 9.73
C ILE A 274 2.54 -25.11 10.13
N ALA A 275 3.59 -25.09 9.30
CA ALA A 275 4.91 -25.55 9.70
C ALA A 275 5.56 -24.49 10.59
N GLU A 276 6.15 -24.91 11.72
CA GLU A 276 6.90 -24.03 12.62
C GLU A 276 8.12 -23.40 11.92
N GLU A 277 8.28 -22.08 12.03
CA GLU A 277 9.47 -21.36 11.55
C GLU A 277 10.63 -21.45 12.57
N PRO A 278 11.88 -21.57 12.08
CA PRO A 278 13.08 -21.38 12.90
C PRO A 278 13.30 -19.89 13.21
N LYS A 279 13.66 -19.58 14.45
CA LYS A 279 13.98 -18.21 14.92
C LYS A 279 14.99 -17.54 13.98
N ALA A 280 14.58 -16.44 13.33
CA ALA A 280 15.43 -15.68 12.42
C ALA A 280 16.65 -15.13 13.16
N LYS A 281 17.85 -15.44 12.65
CA LYS A 281 19.12 -14.95 13.17
C LYS A 281 19.22 -13.45 12.88
N VAL A 282 19.31 -12.62 13.92
CA VAL A 282 19.47 -11.17 13.81
C VAL A 282 20.79 -10.89 13.09
N THR A 283 20.72 -10.45 11.84
CA THR A 283 21.90 -10.19 11.02
C THR A 283 22.30 -8.74 11.27
N THR A 284 23.36 -8.52 12.04
CA THR A 284 23.90 -7.18 12.33
C THR A 284 24.65 -6.68 11.10
N ILE A 285 24.31 -5.47 10.66
CA ILE A 285 24.85 -4.88 9.42
C ILE A 285 26.17 -4.13 9.69
N PHE A 286 26.42 -3.75 10.94
CA PHE A 286 27.62 -3.01 11.34
C PHE A 286 28.55 -3.81 12.24
N ASP A 287 29.83 -3.46 12.13
CA ASP A 287 30.79 -3.76 13.18
C ASP A 287 30.40 -2.99 14.45
N SER A 288 30.50 -3.67 15.59
CA SER A 288 30.17 -3.07 16.88
C SER A 288 31.01 -1.82 17.13
N ARG A 289 30.38 -0.74 17.57
CA ARG A 289 31.05 0.49 17.99
C ARG A 289 30.67 0.86 19.41
N THR A 290 31.47 1.75 20.01
CA THR A 290 31.12 2.38 21.28
C THR A 290 30.03 3.43 21.05
N TRP A 291 28.94 3.28 21.80
CA TRP A 291 27.85 4.24 21.93
C TRP A 291 27.99 4.92 23.29
N THR A 292 27.72 6.22 23.32
CA THR A 292 27.91 7.05 24.52
C THR A 292 26.61 7.78 24.83
N SER A 293 26.22 7.84 26.10
CA SER A 293 25.05 8.60 26.53
C SER A 293 25.28 10.11 26.37
N ALA A 294 24.19 10.89 26.32
CA ALA A 294 24.24 12.34 26.13
C ALA A 294 25.02 13.08 27.22
N ASP A 295 25.06 12.53 28.43
CA ASP A 295 25.83 13.05 29.58
C ASP A 295 27.28 12.52 29.65
N GLY A 296 27.66 11.62 28.73
CA GLY A 296 28.98 10.98 28.69
C GLY A 296 29.25 9.95 29.79
N GLN A 297 28.28 9.66 30.67
CA GLN A 297 28.48 8.81 31.85
C GLN A 297 28.41 7.31 31.51
N GLN A 298 27.68 6.94 30.47
CA GLN A 298 27.46 5.55 30.08
C GLN A 298 28.01 5.31 28.69
N THR A 299 28.72 4.18 28.55
CA THR A 299 29.13 3.67 27.25
C THR A 299 28.79 2.20 27.13
N PHE A 300 28.50 1.76 25.92
CA PHE A 300 28.39 0.34 25.62
C PHE A 300 28.78 0.06 24.17
N VAL A 301 29.18 -1.17 23.91
CA VAL A 301 29.59 -1.62 22.57
C VAL A 301 28.43 -2.37 21.94
N GLY A 302 28.07 -2.03 20.70
CA GLY A 302 27.01 -2.71 19.96
C GLY A 302 26.91 -2.30 18.51
N ALA A 303 26.20 -3.09 17.71
CA ALA A 303 26.01 -2.87 16.28
C ALA A 303 24.68 -2.17 15.99
N PHE A 304 24.71 -1.05 15.26
CA PHE A 304 23.48 -0.38 14.79
C PHE A 304 22.67 -1.32 13.89
N THR A 305 21.36 -1.29 14.02
CA THR A 305 20.46 -2.02 13.11
C THR A 305 19.43 -1.12 12.45
N ASN A 306 18.79 -0.23 13.21
CA ASN A 306 17.67 0.57 12.72
C ASN A 306 17.55 1.90 13.47
N PHE A 307 17.06 2.93 12.79
CA PHE A 307 16.61 4.19 13.39
C PHE A 307 15.24 4.58 12.85
N GLN A 308 14.23 4.57 13.72
CA GLN A 308 12.85 4.94 13.37
C GLN A 308 12.20 5.71 14.50
N ASN A 309 11.42 6.72 14.15
CA ASN A 309 10.62 7.51 15.12
C ASN A 309 11.45 8.11 16.26
N GLY A 310 12.68 8.53 15.97
CA GLY A 310 13.61 9.05 16.97
C GLY A 310 14.21 7.99 17.89
N LYS A 311 13.97 6.70 17.64
CA LYS A 311 14.54 5.58 18.40
C LYS A 311 15.60 4.85 17.59
N VAL A 312 16.70 4.52 18.25
CA VAL A 312 17.83 3.74 17.72
C VAL A 312 17.70 2.33 18.26
N THR A 313 17.83 1.34 17.40
CA THR A 313 18.02 -0.06 17.77
C THR A 313 19.47 -0.44 17.55
N ILE A 314 20.11 -0.94 18.61
CA ILE A 314 21.48 -1.45 18.60
C ILE A 314 21.47 -2.86 19.18
N VAL A 315 22.14 -3.80 18.52
CA VAL A 315 22.30 -5.16 19.03
C VAL A 315 23.56 -5.22 19.88
N LYS A 316 23.39 -5.68 21.12
CA LYS A 316 24.47 -5.97 22.06
C LYS A 316 24.27 -7.40 22.55
N ASP A 317 25.29 -8.25 22.45
CA ASP A 317 25.24 -9.65 22.90
C ASP A 317 24.03 -10.43 22.31
N GLU A 318 23.77 -10.22 21.00
CA GLU A 318 22.61 -10.77 20.26
C GLU A 318 21.23 -10.24 20.69
N GLU A 319 21.16 -9.36 21.68
CA GLU A 319 19.91 -8.74 22.13
C GLU A 319 19.72 -7.34 21.53
N PRO A 320 18.56 -7.06 20.91
CA PRO A 320 18.25 -5.73 20.41
C PRO A 320 17.86 -4.78 21.54
N LEU A 321 18.64 -3.72 21.72
CA LEU A 321 18.36 -2.61 22.63
C LEU A 321 17.79 -1.45 21.84
N THR A 322 16.59 -0.99 22.18
CA THR A 322 15.95 0.16 21.53
C THR A 322 15.76 1.31 22.51
N PHE A 323 16.23 2.50 22.16
CA PHE A 323 16.13 3.69 23.01
C PHE A 323 16.08 4.98 22.19
N SER A 324 15.73 6.11 22.82
CA SER A 324 15.67 7.41 22.13
C SER A 324 17.05 7.87 21.66
N ALA A 325 17.19 8.37 20.43
CA ALA A 325 18.44 8.97 19.98
C ALA A 325 18.84 10.20 20.81
N GLU A 326 17.88 10.86 21.47
CA GLU A 326 18.19 12.03 22.32
C GLU A 326 19.05 11.68 23.53
N ILE A 327 19.02 10.41 23.98
CA ILE A 327 19.87 9.95 25.07
C ILE A 327 21.29 9.62 24.61
N LEU A 328 21.60 9.72 23.31
CA LEU A 328 22.93 9.53 22.78
C LEU A 328 23.73 10.83 22.74
N SER A 329 25.06 10.68 22.81
CA SER A 329 26.01 11.74 22.62
C SER A 329 25.80 12.47 21.29
N GLN A 330 26.26 13.72 21.20
CA GLN A 330 26.20 14.47 19.95
C GLN A 330 26.95 13.74 18.83
N ALA A 331 28.11 13.15 19.09
CA ALA A 331 28.89 12.41 18.09
C ALA A 331 28.12 11.18 17.54
N ASP A 332 27.38 10.48 18.39
CA ASP A 332 26.57 9.32 17.96
C ASP A 332 25.30 9.74 17.22
N ARG A 333 24.66 10.85 17.61
CA ARG A 333 23.53 11.42 16.85
C ARG A 333 23.96 11.93 15.48
N GLU A 334 25.09 12.61 15.44
CA GLU A 334 25.70 13.01 14.18
C GLU A 334 25.98 11.76 13.34
N PHE A 335 26.51 10.67 13.92
CA PHE A 335 26.75 9.40 13.20
C PHE A 335 25.50 8.87 12.50
N LEU A 336 24.34 8.95 13.15
CA LEU A 336 23.04 8.60 12.56
C LEU A 336 22.57 9.58 11.47
N GLY A 337 23.39 10.57 11.12
CA GLY A 337 23.12 11.55 10.10
C GLY A 337 22.15 12.65 10.51
N GLN A 338 21.73 12.72 11.79
CA GLN A 338 20.69 13.67 12.22
C GLN A 338 21.06 15.12 11.88
N GLY A 339 20.21 15.77 11.09
CA GLY A 339 20.37 17.18 10.72
C GLY A 339 21.47 17.44 9.68
N VAL A 340 22.01 16.39 9.06
CA VAL A 340 22.99 16.52 7.98
C VAL A 340 22.30 16.95 6.69
N THR A 341 22.99 17.73 5.87
CA THR A 341 22.62 18.03 4.48
C THR A 341 23.77 17.58 3.59
N PHE A 342 23.47 16.88 2.50
CA PHE A 342 24.49 16.40 1.57
C PHE A 342 23.99 16.31 0.13
N THR A 343 24.93 16.18 -0.81
CA THR A 343 24.65 15.98 -2.24
C THR A 343 25.32 14.69 -2.69
N THR A 344 24.56 13.78 -3.31
CA THR A 344 25.08 12.53 -3.88
C THR A 344 25.99 12.78 -5.07
N GLU A 345 26.79 11.77 -5.47
CA GLU A 345 27.72 11.89 -6.61
C GLU A 345 27.02 12.19 -7.95
N ASP A 346 25.74 11.84 -8.09
CA ASP A 346 24.90 12.17 -9.24
C ASP A 346 24.27 13.58 -9.18
N GLY A 347 24.56 14.37 -8.15
CA GLY A 347 24.14 15.76 -8.00
C GLY A 347 22.81 15.96 -7.27
N LYS A 348 22.20 14.91 -6.70
CA LYS A 348 20.94 15.04 -5.95
C LYS A 348 21.19 15.46 -4.50
N SER A 349 20.52 16.52 -4.05
CA SER A 349 20.69 17.05 -2.69
C SER A 349 19.59 16.59 -1.75
N TYR A 350 19.99 16.30 -0.51
CA TYR A 350 19.13 15.86 0.57
C TYR A 350 19.38 16.72 1.81
N GLU A 351 18.31 17.26 2.40
CA GLU A 351 18.37 18.14 3.57
C GLU A 351 17.72 17.49 4.79
N ASN A 352 18.24 17.83 5.97
CA ASN A 352 17.77 17.35 7.26
C ASN A 352 17.61 15.82 7.28
N VAL A 353 18.62 15.12 6.78
CA VAL A 353 18.56 13.67 6.71
C VAL A 353 18.69 13.04 8.09
N SER A 354 18.17 11.84 8.20
CA SER A 354 18.49 10.90 9.27
C SER A 354 18.52 9.51 8.65
N ALA A 355 19.61 8.77 8.88
CA ALA A 355 19.73 7.41 8.35
C ALA A 355 18.71 6.55 9.06
N SER A 356 17.73 6.01 8.34
CA SER A 356 16.72 5.12 8.89
C SER A 356 17.20 3.68 8.89
N LYS A 357 17.81 3.26 7.78
CA LYS A 357 18.43 1.95 7.62
C LYS A 357 19.75 2.11 6.90
N ILE A 358 20.75 1.34 7.31
CA ILE A 358 22.01 1.26 6.57
C ILE A 358 22.32 -0.21 6.32
N SER A 359 22.57 -0.58 5.07
CA SER A 359 23.03 -1.90 4.62
C SER A 359 24.49 -1.84 4.12
N ALA A 360 25.07 -2.97 3.74
CA ALA A 360 26.42 -2.96 3.15
C ALA A 360 26.42 -2.26 1.77
N SER A 361 25.32 -2.32 1.05
CA SER A 361 25.19 -1.85 -0.34
C SER A 361 24.44 -0.53 -0.51
N ALA A 362 23.64 -0.09 0.47
CA ALA A 362 22.81 1.12 0.40
C ALA A 362 22.53 1.72 1.79
N VAL A 363 22.08 2.97 1.80
CA VAL A 363 21.54 3.63 2.99
C VAL A 363 20.18 4.21 2.66
N THR A 364 19.20 3.89 3.49
CA THR A 364 17.90 4.53 3.51
C THR A 364 17.94 5.69 4.48
N PHE A 365 17.54 6.87 4.01
CA PHE A 365 17.40 8.06 4.82
C PHE A 365 15.96 8.54 4.83
N MET A 366 15.56 9.16 5.94
CA MET A 366 14.45 10.09 5.97
C MET A 366 14.99 11.49 5.74
N SER A 367 14.46 12.21 4.75
CA SER A 367 14.80 13.62 4.45
C SER A 367 13.56 14.50 4.53
N SER A 368 13.73 15.82 4.39
CA SER A 368 12.59 16.75 4.23
C SER A 368 11.70 16.42 3.01
N SER A 369 12.26 15.77 1.98
CA SER A 369 11.54 15.33 0.77
C SER A 369 10.91 13.94 0.87
N GLY A 370 11.03 13.28 2.04
CA GLY A 370 10.57 11.92 2.26
C GLY A 370 11.70 10.90 2.34
N MET A 371 11.35 9.63 2.23
CA MET A 371 12.27 8.50 2.35
C MET A 371 13.00 8.24 1.02
N ALA A 372 14.30 8.00 1.08
CA ALA A 372 15.10 7.64 -0.09
C ALA A 372 16.16 6.60 0.27
N THR A 373 16.27 5.55 -0.56
CA THR A 373 17.34 4.56 -0.50
C THR A 373 18.40 4.93 -1.53
N ILE A 374 19.63 5.14 -1.06
CA ILE A 374 20.76 5.60 -1.88
C ILE A 374 21.85 4.52 -1.82
N PRO A 375 22.33 3.99 -2.96
CA PRO A 375 23.49 3.12 -2.99
C PRO A 375 24.69 3.74 -2.28
N MET A 376 25.43 2.95 -1.49
CA MET A 376 26.58 3.45 -0.75
C MET A 376 27.61 4.16 -1.65
N GLU A 377 27.78 3.67 -2.88
CA GLU A 377 28.68 4.24 -3.89
C GLU A 377 28.34 5.68 -4.27
N GLN A 378 27.06 6.03 -4.24
CA GLN A 378 26.57 7.36 -4.60
C GLN A 378 26.66 8.35 -3.44
N LEU A 379 27.01 7.90 -2.24
CA LEU A 379 27.18 8.77 -1.10
C LEU A 379 28.51 9.54 -1.16
N PRO A 380 28.54 10.77 -0.63
CA PRO A 380 29.78 11.51 -0.41
C PRO A 380 30.85 10.67 0.28
N LYS A 381 32.13 10.97 -0.01
CA LYS A 381 33.28 10.20 0.53
C LYS A 381 33.30 10.16 2.07
N ASP A 382 32.96 11.27 2.71
CA ASP A 382 32.84 11.39 4.16
C ASP A 382 31.72 10.50 4.72
N MET A 383 30.57 10.45 4.04
CA MET A 383 29.44 9.59 4.42
C MET A 383 29.76 8.11 4.22
N ARG A 384 30.43 7.75 3.12
CA ARG A 384 30.92 6.38 2.89
C ARG A 384 31.88 5.92 3.98
N ALA A 385 32.86 6.76 4.32
CA ALA A 385 33.81 6.47 5.39
C ALA A 385 33.10 6.34 6.75
N ARG A 386 32.13 7.23 7.01
CA ARG A 386 31.32 7.20 8.23
C ARG A 386 30.55 5.90 8.37
N PHE A 387 29.90 5.43 7.32
CA PHE A 387 29.09 4.20 7.36
C PHE A 387 29.91 2.93 7.15
N GLY A 388 31.24 3.00 7.11
CA GLY A 388 32.10 1.84 6.98
C GLY A 388 31.93 1.12 5.64
N TYR A 389 31.71 1.87 4.55
CA TYR A 389 31.49 1.29 3.23
C TYR A 389 32.66 0.40 2.80
N ASP A 390 32.36 -0.88 2.56
CA ASP A 390 33.26 -1.87 1.99
C ASP A 390 32.71 -2.32 0.64
N PRO A 391 33.39 -2.03 -0.48
CA PRO A 391 32.90 -2.36 -1.82
C PRO A 391 32.73 -3.88 -2.04
N ALA A 392 33.52 -4.73 -1.37
CA ALA A 392 33.40 -6.18 -1.52
C ALA A 392 32.17 -6.73 -0.79
N LYS A 393 31.89 -6.23 0.43
CA LYS A 393 30.66 -6.58 1.17
C LYS A 393 29.41 -6.07 0.44
N ALA A 394 29.47 -4.85 -0.08
CA ALA A 394 28.40 -4.24 -0.87
C ALA A 394 28.06 -5.06 -2.13
N ALA A 395 29.07 -5.50 -2.88
CA ALA A 395 28.88 -6.33 -4.07
C ALA A 395 28.24 -7.68 -3.71
N THR A 396 28.72 -8.32 -2.64
CA THR A 396 28.19 -9.62 -2.17
C THR A 396 26.71 -9.52 -1.78
N GLU A 397 26.32 -8.50 -1.02
CA GLU A 397 24.92 -8.26 -0.65
C GLU A 397 24.05 -7.98 -1.87
N ARG A 398 24.53 -7.17 -2.82
CA ARG A 398 23.80 -6.85 -4.05
C ARG A 398 23.57 -8.08 -4.93
N GLU A 399 24.55 -8.97 -5.02
CA GLU A 399 24.40 -10.27 -5.69
C GLU A 399 23.37 -11.17 -4.99
N ALA A 400 23.39 -11.22 -3.66
CA ALA A 400 22.43 -11.99 -2.88
C ALA A 400 21.00 -11.46 -3.07
N LEU A 401 20.81 -10.14 -3.02
CA LEU A 401 19.53 -9.47 -3.32
C LEU A 401 19.05 -9.79 -4.73
N THR A 402 19.93 -9.69 -5.73
CA THR A 402 19.59 -9.98 -7.14
C THR A 402 19.16 -11.45 -7.32
N LYS A 403 19.88 -12.40 -6.71
CA LYS A 403 19.52 -13.82 -6.74
C LYS A 403 18.19 -14.09 -6.03
N GLY A 404 17.98 -13.48 -4.87
CA GLY A 404 16.72 -13.57 -4.13
C GLY A 404 15.53 -13.04 -4.94
N GLN A 405 15.68 -11.87 -5.57
CA GLN A 405 14.68 -11.28 -6.45
C GLN A 405 14.39 -12.16 -7.67
N ALA A 406 15.41 -12.74 -8.30
CA ALA A 406 15.22 -13.64 -9.45
C ALA A 406 14.47 -14.92 -9.06
N ALA A 407 14.83 -15.54 -7.92
CA ALA A 407 14.14 -16.72 -7.41
C ALA A 407 12.68 -16.41 -7.07
N TYR A 408 12.42 -15.27 -6.43
CA TYR A 408 11.07 -14.80 -6.12
C TYR A 408 10.23 -14.55 -7.39
N ARG A 409 10.80 -13.87 -8.40
CA ARG A 409 10.14 -13.66 -9.71
C ARG A 409 9.79 -14.99 -10.40
N ALA A 410 10.69 -15.96 -10.34
CA ALA A 410 10.46 -17.29 -10.91
C ALA A 410 9.30 -18.02 -10.19
N GLN A 411 9.25 -17.96 -8.86
CA GLN A 411 8.16 -18.52 -8.06
C GLN A 411 6.82 -17.85 -8.39
N LEU A 412 6.80 -16.52 -8.51
CA LEU A 412 5.59 -15.77 -8.85
C LEU A 412 5.08 -16.12 -10.25
N ALA A 413 5.98 -16.23 -11.24
CA ALA A 413 5.63 -16.65 -12.59
C ALA A 413 5.05 -18.07 -12.62
N ALA A 414 5.61 -19.01 -11.84
CA ALA A 414 5.08 -20.36 -11.72
C ALA A 414 3.67 -20.38 -11.09
N GLN A 415 3.44 -19.57 -10.05
CA GLN A 415 2.11 -19.46 -9.44
C GLN A 415 1.09 -18.82 -10.39
N GLN A 416 1.46 -17.75 -11.10
CA GLN A 416 0.59 -17.12 -12.10
C GLN A 416 0.17 -18.12 -13.18
N LYS A 417 1.11 -18.93 -13.66
CA LYS A 417 0.83 -19.99 -14.62
C LYS A 417 -0.16 -21.02 -14.05
N ALA A 418 0.05 -21.49 -12.82
CA ALA A 418 -0.84 -22.45 -12.17
C ALA A 418 -2.28 -21.92 -12.02
N VAL A 419 -2.44 -20.65 -11.62
CA VAL A 419 -3.77 -20.01 -11.50
C VAL A 419 -4.42 -19.83 -12.87
N ALA A 420 -3.66 -19.42 -13.88
CA ALA A 420 -4.17 -19.30 -15.25
C ALA A 420 -4.64 -20.65 -15.79
N ASP A 421 -3.85 -21.71 -15.59
CA ASP A 421 -4.17 -23.08 -15.98
C ASP A 421 -5.43 -23.58 -15.26
N GLU A 422 -5.56 -23.33 -13.96
CA GLU A 422 -6.76 -23.71 -13.20
C GLU A 422 -8.00 -22.94 -13.67
N THR A 423 -7.87 -21.65 -13.92
CA THR A 423 -8.96 -20.80 -14.41
C THR A 423 -9.42 -21.25 -15.80
N ALA A 424 -8.48 -21.53 -16.70
CA ALA A 424 -8.76 -22.08 -18.01
C ALA A 424 -9.49 -23.44 -17.89
N ARG A 425 -9.03 -24.33 -17.01
CA ARG A 425 -9.69 -25.62 -16.75
C ARG A 425 -11.11 -25.45 -16.23
N LYS A 426 -11.35 -24.52 -15.30
CA LYS A 426 -12.70 -24.23 -14.78
C LYS A 426 -13.60 -23.65 -15.87
N ALA A 427 -13.09 -22.74 -16.70
CA ALA A 427 -13.83 -22.17 -17.82
C ALA A 427 -14.18 -23.22 -18.89
N GLU A 428 -13.27 -24.17 -19.16
CA GLU A 428 -13.53 -25.30 -20.06
C GLU A 428 -14.60 -26.24 -19.47
N LEU A 429 -14.51 -26.56 -18.17
CA LEU A 429 -15.53 -27.36 -17.47
C LEU A 429 -16.90 -26.67 -17.39
N ALA A 430 -16.95 -25.34 -17.30
CA ALA A 430 -18.21 -24.59 -17.28
C ALA A 430 -18.95 -24.63 -18.62
N LYS A 431 -18.23 -24.85 -19.73
CA LYS A 431 -18.80 -25.06 -21.07
C LYS A 431 -19.17 -26.52 -21.33
N ALA A 432 -18.87 -27.41 -20.39
CA ALA A 432 -19.10 -28.84 -20.58
C ALA A 432 -20.57 -29.19 -20.43
N GLU A 433 -21.07 -29.97 -21.37
CA GLU A 433 -22.39 -30.59 -21.32
C GLU A 433 -22.28 -31.91 -20.54
N ARG A 434 -23.24 -32.18 -19.65
CA ARG A 434 -23.33 -33.48 -18.99
C ARG A 434 -24.17 -34.41 -19.84
N MET A 435 -23.55 -35.48 -20.32
CA MET A 435 -24.19 -36.47 -21.19
C MET A 435 -23.86 -37.87 -20.68
N THR A 436 -24.78 -38.79 -20.90
CA THR A 436 -24.56 -40.21 -20.64
C THR A 436 -24.34 -40.90 -21.98
N PHE A 437 -23.33 -41.77 -22.04
CA PHE A 437 -22.97 -42.50 -23.24
C PHE A 437 -22.98 -44.00 -22.97
N LYS A 438 -23.33 -44.80 -23.98
CA LYS A 438 -23.12 -46.24 -23.96
C LYS A 438 -22.04 -46.57 -24.98
N ILE A 439 -20.88 -47.01 -24.49
CA ILE A 439 -19.75 -47.39 -25.33
C ILE A 439 -20.12 -48.66 -26.09
N PHE A 440 -19.81 -48.72 -27.39
CA PHE A 440 -19.98 -49.95 -28.15
C PHE A 440 -18.72 -50.35 -28.93
N GLN A 441 -17.72 -49.47 -29.03
CA GLN A 441 -16.43 -49.83 -29.60
C GLN A 441 -15.31 -48.92 -29.07
N ILE A 442 -14.27 -49.52 -28.49
CA ILE A 442 -13.01 -48.83 -28.21
C ILE A 442 -12.15 -48.77 -29.48
N VAL A 443 -11.60 -47.59 -29.80
CA VAL A 443 -10.65 -47.38 -30.88
C VAL A 443 -9.26 -47.18 -30.27
N PRO A 444 -8.38 -48.20 -30.31
CA PRO A 444 -7.09 -48.17 -29.62
C PRO A 444 -6.26 -46.92 -29.95
N GLY A 445 -5.80 -46.24 -28.89
CA GLY A 445 -4.97 -45.03 -29.00
C GLY A 445 -5.69 -43.79 -29.54
N LYS A 446 -6.98 -43.86 -29.87
CA LYS A 446 -7.73 -42.74 -30.46
C LYS A 446 -8.92 -42.29 -29.63
N GLY A 447 -9.68 -43.22 -29.03
CA GLY A 447 -10.90 -42.88 -28.30
C GLY A 447 -11.91 -44.02 -28.25
N ALA A 448 -13.20 -43.69 -28.17
CA ALA A 448 -14.29 -44.65 -28.18
C ALA A 448 -15.47 -44.16 -29.04
N LEU A 449 -16.11 -45.08 -29.77
CA LEU A 449 -17.42 -44.84 -30.37
C LEU A 449 -18.50 -45.22 -29.36
N ALA A 450 -19.49 -44.35 -29.22
CA ALA A 450 -20.55 -44.49 -28.25
C ALA A 450 -21.87 -43.98 -28.82
N ASN A 451 -22.98 -44.44 -28.26
CA ASN A 451 -24.28 -43.82 -28.48
C ASN A 451 -24.59 -42.87 -27.33
N GLU A 452 -25.19 -41.71 -27.62
CA GLU A 452 -25.88 -40.95 -26.55
C GLU A 452 -26.89 -41.90 -25.90
N TYR A 453 -26.86 -42.02 -24.59
CA TYR A 453 -27.69 -42.96 -23.85
C TYR A 453 -28.61 -42.20 -22.91
N ARG A 454 -29.91 -42.37 -23.09
CA ARG A 454 -30.90 -41.84 -22.15
C ARG A 454 -31.31 -42.99 -21.24
N ARG A 455 -30.89 -42.94 -19.97
CA ARG A 455 -31.32 -43.91 -18.96
C ARG A 455 -32.85 -43.93 -18.96
N GLY A 456 -33.42 -45.11 -19.21
CA GLY A 456 -34.84 -45.36 -18.98
C GLY A 456 -35.17 -45.13 -17.51
N GLY A 457 -36.43 -44.81 -17.22
CA GLY A 457 -36.81 -44.40 -15.88
C GLY A 457 -38.31 -44.47 -15.62
N VAL A 458 -38.68 -44.19 -14.37
CA VAL A 458 -40.08 -44.10 -13.95
C VAL A 458 -40.71 -42.88 -14.61
N ALA A 459 -41.85 -43.06 -15.26
CA ALA A 459 -42.58 -41.97 -15.91
C ALA A 459 -42.79 -40.77 -14.97
N GLY A 460 -42.48 -39.56 -15.48
CA GLY A 460 -42.69 -38.30 -14.74
C GLY A 460 -44.15 -38.06 -14.34
N SER A 461 -44.40 -37.13 -13.43
CA SER A 461 -45.74 -36.85 -12.87
C SER A 461 -46.79 -36.52 -13.95
N VAL A 462 -46.41 -35.83 -15.02
CA VAL A 462 -47.30 -35.50 -16.15
C VAL A 462 -47.67 -36.74 -16.97
N ALA A 463 -46.72 -37.64 -17.22
CA ALA A 463 -46.98 -38.91 -17.91
C ALA A 463 -47.83 -39.86 -17.05
N ARG A 464 -47.64 -39.84 -15.72
CA ARG A 464 -48.53 -40.52 -14.77
C ARG A 464 -49.95 -39.97 -14.81
N ALA A 465 -50.11 -38.65 -14.88
CA ALA A 465 -51.44 -38.02 -14.97
C ALA A 465 -52.16 -38.40 -16.27
N ILE A 466 -51.47 -38.37 -17.42
CA ILE A 466 -52.05 -38.73 -18.71
C ILE A 466 -52.45 -40.22 -18.76
N ASN A 467 -51.57 -41.14 -18.30
CA ASN A 467 -51.87 -42.57 -18.29
C ASN A 467 -53.00 -42.95 -17.31
N SER A 468 -53.19 -42.19 -16.23
CA SER A 468 -54.33 -42.37 -15.33
C SER A 468 -55.68 -42.01 -15.95
N ILE A 469 -55.68 -41.13 -16.96
CA ILE A 469 -56.88 -40.66 -17.65
C ILE A 469 -57.25 -41.60 -18.81
N THR A 470 -56.28 -42.20 -19.49
CA THR A 470 -56.52 -43.02 -20.69
C THR A 470 -56.80 -44.50 -20.41
N GLY A 471 -56.69 -44.95 -19.16
CA GLY A 471 -57.07 -46.32 -18.73
C GLY A 471 -56.21 -47.45 -19.29
N SER A 472 -55.10 -47.15 -19.98
CA SER A 472 -54.19 -48.19 -20.47
C SER A 472 -53.25 -48.64 -19.35
N GLY A 473 -53.41 -49.87 -18.87
CA GLY A 473 -52.55 -50.50 -17.85
C GLY A 473 -51.12 -50.82 -18.30
N SER A 474 -50.56 -50.05 -19.23
CA SER A 474 -49.19 -50.23 -19.71
C SER A 474 -48.18 -49.70 -18.69
N SER A 475 -47.14 -50.48 -18.44
CA SER A 475 -46.14 -50.23 -17.39
C SER A 475 -45.58 -48.81 -17.43
N ASN A 476 -45.48 -48.16 -16.26
CA ASN A 476 -44.95 -46.80 -16.03
C ASN A 476 -43.44 -46.62 -16.32
N TYR A 477 -42.89 -47.43 -17.22
CA TYR A 477 -41.47 -47.50 -17.54
C TYR A 477 -41.22 -46.87 -18.90
N VAL A 478 -40.39 -45.81 -18.93
CA VAL A 478 -39.81 -45.31 -20.18
C VAL A 478 -38.60 -46.17 -20.47
N ALA A 479 -38.64 -46.95 -21.56
CA ALA A 479 -37.52 -47.77 -21.98
C ALA A 479 -36.28 -46.88 -22.26
N PRO A 480 -35.07 -47.35 -21.90
CA PRO A 480 -33.85 -46.66 -22.27
C PRO A 480 -33.77 -46.52 -23.79
N SER A 481 -33.33 -45.36 -24.26
CA SER A 481 -33.13 -45.12 -25.67
C SER A 481 -31.68 -44.75 -25.95
N THR A 482 -31.22 -45.14 -27.13
CA THR A 482 -29.93 -44.71 -27.67
C THR A 482 -30.19 -43.66 -28.74
N GLY A 483 -29.45 -42.56 -28.67
CA GLY A 483 -29.44 -41.48 -29.64
C GLY A 483 -28.36 -41.69 -30.70
N ASP A 484 -27.87 -40.57 -31.24
CA ASP A 484 -26.88 -40.59 -32.30
C ASP A 484 -25.54 -41.21 -31.85
N VAL A 485 -24.83 -41.77 -32.84
CA VAL A 485 -23.44 -42.24 -32.66
C VAL A 485 -22.52 -41.03 -32.54
N VAL A 486 -21.66 -41.05 -31.54
CA VAL A 486 -20.64 -40.03 -31.27
C VAL A 486 -19.27 -40.67 -31.10
N PHE A 487 -18.22 -39.84 -31.21
CA PHE A 487 -16.86 -40.25 -30.90
C PHE A 487 -16.34 -39.50 -29.68
N LEU A 488 -15.89 -40.23 -28.66
CA LEU A 488 -15.35 -39.71 -27.42
C LEU A 488 -13.82 -39.74 -27.44
N THR A 489 -13.19 -38.63 -27.10
CA THR A 489 -11.74 -38.49 -26.92
C THR A 489 -11.39 -37.96 -25.53
N GLY A 490 -10.10 -37.96 -25.19
CA GLY A 490 -9.60 -37.50 -23.89
C GLY A 490 -9.02 -38.65 -23.09
N ASN A 491 -8.87 -38.45 -21.78
CA ASN A 491 -8.27 -39.43 -20.89
C ASN A 491 -9.31 -40.50 -20.48
N LEU A 492 -9.77 -41.28 -21.45
CA LEU A 492 -10.63 -42.45 -21.23
C LEU A 492 -9.82 -43.48 -20.43
N HIS A 493 -10.21 -43.73 -19.18
CA HIS A 493 -9.46 -44.57 -18.26
C HIS A 493 -9.33 -46.03 -18.74
N ALA A 494 -8.26 -46.71 -18.32
CA ALA A 494 -8.16 -48.15 -18.43
C ALA A 494 -9.30 -48.80 -17.64
N GLY A 495 -10.16 -49.58 -18.33
CA GLY A 495 -11.32 -50.25 -17.73
C GLY A 495 -12.64 -49.98 -18.43
N ILE A 496 -12.69 -49.03 -19.37
CA ILE A 496 -13.85 -48.89 -20.27
C ILE A 496 -13.80 -50.02 -21.29
N VAL A 497 -14.88 -50.80 -21.35
CA VAL A 497 -15.08 -51.87 -22.32
C VAL A 497 -16.36 -51.59 -23.13
N ASP A 498 -16.64 -52.43 -24.11
CA ASP A 498 -17.90 -52.36 -24.82
C ASP A 498 -19.07 -52.56 -23.83
N GLU A 499 -20.19 -51.89 -24.10
CA GLU A 499 -21.39 -51.81 -23.26
C GLU A 499 -21.27 -50.98 -21.98
N THR A 500 -20.09 -50.45 -21.63
CA THR A 500 -19.93 -49.54 -20.47
C THR A 500 -20.82 -48.30 -20.62
N ILE A 501 -21.57 -47.98 -19.56
CA ILE A 501 -22.33 -46.73 -19.46
C ILE A 501 -21.45 -45.68 -18.78
N LEU A 502 -21.33 -44.52 -19.42
CA LEU A 502 -20.43 -43.45 -19.02
C LEU A 502 -21.21 -42.15 -18.80
N ASP A 503 -21.25 -41.66 -17.57
CA ASP A 503 -21.71 -40.30 -17.27
C ASP A 503 -20.51 -39.35 -17.39
N ALA A 504 -20.53 -38.46 -18.38
CA ALA A 504 -19.40 -37.62 -18.73
C ALA A 504 -19.77 -36.13 -18.85
N ALA A 505 -18.83 -35.28 -18.43
CA ALA A 505 -18.79 -33.87 -18.79
C ALA A 505 -17.94 -33.74 -20.07
N VAL A 506 -18.58 -33.32 -21.15
CA VAL A 506 -18.01 -33.28 -22.49
C VAL A 506 -18.08 -31.89 -23.10
N VAL A 507 -17.13 -31.57 -23.98
CA VAL A 507 -17.21 -30.39 -24.86
C VAL A 507 -17.14 -30.83 -26.32
N PRO A 508 -17.91 -30.22 -27.24
CA PRO A 508 -17.79 -30.49 -28.67
C PRO A 508 -16.35 -30.25 -29.15
N ASP A 509 -15.78 -31.21 -29.86
CA ASP A 509 -14.38 -31.25 -30.32
C ASP A 509 -14.30 -31.64 -31.81
N GLY A 510 -15.27 -31.16 -32.60
CA GLY A 510 -15.34 -31.30 -34.04
C GLY A 510 -16.09 -32.55 -34.52
N ILE A 511 -15.60 -33.13 -35.61
CA ILE A 511 -16.21 -34.29 -36.28
C ILE A 511 -15.15 -35.39 -36.41
N TYR A 512 -15.55 -36.64 -36.21
CA TYR A 512 -14.71 -37.82 -36.42
C TYR A 512 -15.23 -38.64 -37.60
N GLN A 513 -14.31 -39.14 -38.42
CA GLN A 513 -14.62 -40.04 -39.54
C GLN A 513 -14.13 -41.45 -39.24
N TYR A 514 -14.96 -42.45 -39.51
CA TYR A 514 -14.59 -43.85 -39.41
C TYR A 514 -15.19 -44.67 -40.54
N THR A 515 -14.56 -45.79 -40.84
CA THR A 515 -15.04 -46.76 -41.83
C THR A 515 -15.75 -47.91 -41.12
N THR A 516 -16.96 -48.24 -41.54
CA THR A 516 -17.71 -49.37 -40.99
C THR A 516 -17.10 -50.70 -41.44
N THR A 517 -17.50 -51.80 -40.81
CA THR A 517 -17.11 -53.16 -41.21
C THR A 517 -17.52 -53.51 -42.65
N LEU A 518 -18.53 -52.83 -43.20
CA LEU A 518 -18.98 -52.97 -44.58
C LEU A 518 -18.23 -52.03 -45.56
N GLY A 519 -17.21 -51.31 -45.11
CA GLY A 519 -16.38 -50.42 -45.94
C GLY A 519 -16.97 -49.02 -46.17
N ALA A 520 -18.12 -48.68 -45.59
CA ALA A 520 -18.73 -47.36 -45.75
C ALA A 520 -18.08 -46.33 -44.81
N THR A 521 -17.80 -45.12 -45.31
CA THR A 521 -17.30 -44.02 -44.46
C THR A 521 -18.48 -43.31 -43.78
N LYS A 522 -18.36 -43.05 -42.47
CA LYS A 522 -19.34 -42.33 -41.65
C LYS A 522 -18.66 -41.18 -40.91
N THR A 523 -19.41 -40.09 -40.72
CA THR A 523 -19.01 -38.90 -39.95
C THR A 523 -19.89 -38.79 -38.71
N VAL A 524 -19.29 -38.58 -37.55
CA VAL A 524 -19.99 -38.45 -36.26
C VAL A 524 -19.48 -37.25 -35.47
N THR A 525 -20.32 -36.69 -34.61
CA THR A 525 -19.90 -35.62 -33.69
C THR A 525 -18.84 -36.14 -32.74
N LYS A 526 -17.78 -35.35 -32.56
CA LYS A 526 -16.68 -35.67 -31.65
C LYS A 526 -16.81 -34.84 -30.38
N TYR A 527 -16.63 -35.50 -29.25
CA TYR A 527 -16.65 -34.89 -27.93
C TYR A 527 -15.36 -35.18 -27.18
N LYS A 528 -14.78 -34.15 -26.55
CA LYS A 528 -13.66 -34.30 -25.63
C LYS A 528 -14.22 -34.48 -24.22
N VAL A 529 -13.90 -35.60 -23.59
CA VAL A 529 -14.28 -35.93 -22.22
C VAL A 529 -13.33 -35.22 -21.25
N LEU A 530 -13.88 -34.33 -20.43
CA LEU A 530 -13.13 -33.57 -19.42
C LEU A 530 -13.17 -34.24 -18.05
N LYS A 531 -14.28 -34.88 -17.71
CA LYS A 531 -14.50 -35.62 -16.47
C LYS A 531 -15.52 -36.73 -16.73
N MET A 532 -15.34 -37.90 -16.15
CA MET A 532 -16.27 -39.01 -16.32
C MET A 532 -16.45 -39.83 -15.05
N LYS A 533 -17.55 -40.58 -15.01
CA LYS A 533 -17.83 -41.66 -14.08
C LYS A 533 -18.39 -42.82 -14.89
N ALA A 534 -17.73 -43.97 -14.82
CA ALA A 534 -18.24 -45.21 -15.39
C ALA A 534 -19.10 -45.93 -14.34
N ASP A 535 -20.20 -46.54 -14.80
CA ASP A 535 -21.08 -47.39 -13.99
C ASP A 535 -20.57 -48.83 -13.88
#